data_AF-A0A0M0SWH8-F1
#
_entry.id   AF-A0A0M0SWH8-F1
#
_cell.length_a   1.000
_cell.length_b   1.000
_cell.length_c   1.000
_cell.angle_alpha   90.00
_cell.angle_beta   90.00
_cell.angle_gamma   90.00
#
_symmetry.space_group_name_H-M   'P 1'
#
loop_
_entity.id
_entity.type
_entity.pdbx_description
1 polymer ?
#
loop_
_entity_poly.entity_id
_entity_poly.type
_entity_poly.pdbx_seq_one_letter_code
_entity_poly.pdbx_strand_id
1 'polypeptide(L)' 'MENKKYQKNLITIRLVATLLILLSLILPYFEMMKYSTAPFVILIIFFVFYVMENKYGKNTVSK' A
#
# COMPACT_ATOMS: atom_id res chain seq x y z
N MET A 1 -10.06 0.70 24.16
CA MET A 1 -10.00 1.87 23.26
C MET A 1 -9.02 1.68 22.09
N GLU A 2 -8.33 0.54 21.99
CA GLU A 2 -7.23 0.31 21.03
C GLU A 2 -7.69 -0.12 19.63
N ASN A 3 -8.80 -0.87 19.51
CA ASN A 3 -9.33 -1.33 18.22
C ASN A 3 -9.74 -0.21 17.24
N LYS A 4 -10.24 0.93 17.76
CA LYS A 4 -10.64 2.07 16.90
C LYS A 4 -9.44 2.76 16.25
N LYS A 5 -8.27 2.74 16.89
CA LYS A 5 -7.04 3.33 16.34
C LYS A 5 -6.46 2.45 15.23
N TYR A 6 -6.55 1.14 15.39
CA TYR A 6 -6.08 0.16 14.41
C TYR A 6 -6.93 0.14 13.13
N GLN A 7 -8.26 0.15 13.25
CA GLN A 7 -9.12 0.29 12.07
C GLN A 7 -8.90 1.61 11.33
N LYS A 8 -8.67 2.72 12.04
CA LYS A 8 -8.32 3.98 11.41
C LYS A 8 -7.01 3.87 10.60
N ASN A 9 -6.01 3.19 11.18
CA ASN A 9 -4.73 2.98 10.50
C ASN A 9 -4.87 2.08 9.27
N LEU A 10 -5.61 0.97 9.36
CA LEU A 10 -5.87 0.09 8.22
C LEU A 10 -6.59 0.82 7.08
N ILE A 11 -7.60 1.65 7.38
CA ILE A 11 -8.32 2.45 6.39
C ILE A 11 -7.37 3.44 5.71
N THR A 12 -6.54 4.16 6.48
CA THR A 12 -5.56 5.09 5.93
C THR A 12 -4.56 4.38 5.03
N ILE A 13 -4.02 3.23 5.45
CA ILE A 13 -3.04 2.48 4.66
C ILE A 13 -3.71 2.02 3.35
N ARG A 14 -4.93 1.46 3.40
CA ARG A 14 -5.72 1.10 2.19
C ARG A 14 -5.90 2.27 1.23
N LEU A 15 -6.22 3.45 1.75
CA LEU A 15 -6.45 4.65 0.95
C LEU A 15 -5.16 5.15 0.28
N VAL A 16 -4.03 5.08 1.00
CA VAL A 16 -2.69 5.38 0.46
C VAL A 16 -2.30 4.38 -0.64
N ALA A 17 -2.55 3.09 -0.46
CA ALA A 17 -2.26 2.09 -1.49
C ALA A 17 -3.08 2.31 -2.76
N THR A 18 -4.38 2.60 -2.64
CA THR A 18 -5.23 2.92 -3.80
C THR A 18 -4.70 4.14 -4.56
N LEU A 19 -4.28 5.20 -3.84
CA LEU A 19 -3.67 6.39 -4.44
C LEU A 19 -2.37 6.07 -5.17
N LEU A 20 -1.49 5.25 -4.59
CA LEU A 20 -0.22 4.86 -5.21
C LEU A 20 -0.40 4.00 -6.46
N ILE A 21 -1.39 3.10 -6.46
CA ILE A 21 -1.74 2.29 -7.63
C ILE A 21 -2.29 3.19 -8.74
N LEU A 22 -3.19 4.13 -8.40
CA LEU A 22 -3.76 5.07 -9.36
C LEU A 22 -2.66 5.96 -9.97
N LEU A 23 -1.73 6.44 -9.16
CA LEU A 23 -0.59 7.22 -9.62
C LEU A 23 0.31 6.40 -10.54
N SER A 24 0.60 5.14 -10.19
CA SER A 24 1.40 4.22 -11.02
C SER A 24 0.75 3.93 -12.37
N LEU A 25 -0.57 3.95 -12.46
CA LEU A 25 -1.30 3.80 -13.72
C LEU A 25 -1.25 5.07 -14.57
N ILE A 26 -1.15 6.25 -13.96
CA ILE A 26 -1.13 7.55 -14.64
C ILE A 26 0.28 7.92 -15.14
N LEU A 27 1.32 7.56 -14.38
CA LEU A 27 2.74 7.83 -14.71
C LEU A 27 3.15 7.40 -16.15
N PRO A 28 2.72 6.23 -16.66
CA PRO A 28 2.99 5.83 -18.03
C PRO A 28 2.32 6.69 -19.11
N TYR A 29 1.15 7.28 -18.82
CA TYR A 29 0.45 8.17 -19.75
C TYR A 29 1.21 9.49 -19.98
N PHE A 30 1.99 9.91 -18.99
CA PHE A 30 2.86 11.09 -19.11
C PHE A 30 4.24 10.77 -19.70
N GLU A 31 4.44 9.56 -20.24
CA GLU A 31 5.72 9.02 -20.74
C GLU A 31 6.86 9.05 -19.70
N MET A 32 6.56 9.35 -18.43
CA MET A 32 7.54 9.36 -17.34
C MET A 32 8.03 7.95 -16.98
N MET A 33 7.26 6.91 -17.35
CA MET A 33 7.61 5.52 -17.16
C MET A 33 7.11 4.67 -18.32
N LYS A 34 7.83 3.59 -18.67
CA LYS A 34 7.32 2.64 -19.66
C LYS A 34 6.12 1.89 -19.09
N TYR A 35 5.11 1.61 -19.92
CA TYR A 35 3.98 0.76 -19.51
C TYR A 35 4.43 -0.61 -18.97
N SER A 36 5.50 -1.16 -19.53
CA SER A 36 6.07 -2.44 -19.09
C SER A 36 6.60 -2.40 -17.65
N THR A 37 6.94 -1.23 -17.10
CA THR A 37 7.46 -1.09 -15.73
C THR A 37 6.36 -0.89 -14.69
N ALA A 38 5.18 -0.37 -15.07
CA ALA A 38 4.04 -0.17 -14.18
C ALA A 38 3.62 -1.43 -13.38
N PRO A 39 3.49 -2.64 -13.97
CA PRO A 39 3.12 -3.83 -13.20
C PRO A 39 4.15 -4.20 -12.13
N PHE A 40 5.46 -3.99 -12.38
CA PHE A 40 6.50 -4.24 -11.39
C PHE A 40 6.42 -3.26 -10.21
N VAL A 41 6.13 -1.98 -10.49
CA VAL A 41 5.93 -0.97 -9.45
C VAL A 41 4.73 -1.31 -8.57
N ILE A 42 3.62 -1.74 -9.18
CA ILE A 42 2.42 -2.17 -8.45
C ILE A 42 2.74 -3.37 -7.54
N LEU A 43 3.50 -4.35 -8.02
CA LEU A 43 3.93 -5.49 -7.20
C LEU A 43 4.82 -5.08 -6.03
N ILE A 44 5.73 -4.12 -6.23
CA ILE A 44 6.56 -3.56 -5.15
C ILE A 44 5.68 -2.86 -4.10
N ILE A 45 4.68 -2.07 -4.53
CA ILE A 45 3.75 -1.40 -3.62
C ILE A 45 2.99 -2.43 -2.78
N PHE A 46 2.46 -3.49 -3.40
CA PHE A 46 1.79 -4.58 -2.67
C PHE A 46 2.73 -5.29 -1.70
N PHE A 47 3.98 -5.53 -2.09
CA PHE A 47 4.96 -6.18 -1.23
C PHE A 47 5.30 -5.32 0.00
N VAL A 48 5.56 -4.02 -0.19
CA VAL A 48 5.82 -3.08 0.91
C VAL A 48 4.60 -3.01 1.83
N PHE A 49 3.40 -2.96 1.26
CA PHE A 49 2.16 -2.96 2.02
C PHE A 49 2.01 -4.22 2.85
N TYR A 50 2.26 -5.38 2.27
CA TYR A 50 2.19 -6.67 2.95
C TYR A 50 3.21 -6.75 4.10
N VAL A 51 4.44 -6.29 3.87
CA VAL A 51 5.48 -6.25 4.92
C VAL A 51 5.09 -5.28 6.03
N MET A 52 4.55 -4.11 5.71
CA MET A 52 4.04 -3.18 6.70
C MET A 52 2.87 -3.79 7.47
N GLU A 53 1.86 -4.33 6.80
CA GLU A 53 0.71 -4.96 7.45
C GLU A 53 1.14 -6.11 8.36
N ASN A 54 2.05 -6.98 7.92
CA ASN A 54 2.59 -8.06 8.74
C ASN A 54 3.40 -7.53 9.94
N LYS A 55 4.19 -6.48 9.75
CA LYS A 55 5.00 -5.86 10.83
C LYS A 55 4.13 -5.13 11.85
N TYR A 56 3.12 -4.38 11.41
CA TYR A 56 2.19 -3.67 12.30
C TYR A 56 1.13 -4.61 12.92
N GLY A 57 0.76 -5.69 12.23
CA GLY A 57 -0.15 -6.73 12.71
C GLY A 57 0.48 -7.76 13.65
N LYS A 58 1.80 -7.99 13.57
CA LYS A 58 2.49 -8.84 14.56
C LYS A 58 2.52 -8.26 15.97
N ASN A 59 2.36 -6.94 16.13
CA ASN A 59 2.26 -6.32 17.45
C ASN A 59 0.92 -6.56 18.16
N THR A 60 0.00 -7.33 17.55
CA THR A 60 -1.31 -7.66 18.13
C THR A 60 -1.52 -9.12 18.50
N VAL A 61 -0.55 -10.03 18.31
CA VAL A 61 -0.61 -11.40 18.88
C VAL A 61 0.12 -11.45 20.23
N SER A 62 0.05 -10.37 20.99
CA SER A 62 0.52 -10.33 22.37
C SER A 62 -0.36 -9.40 23.20
N LYS A 63 -1.66 -9.67 23.22
CA LYS A 63 -2.47 -9.47 24.43
C LYS A 63 -3.82 -10.16 24.33
#